data_AF-A0A975SGU3-F1
#
_entry.id   AF-A0A975SGU3-F1
#
_cell.length_a   1.000
_cell.length_b   1.000
_cell.length_c   1.000
_cell.angle_alpha   90.00
_cell.angle_beta   90.00
_cell.angle_gamma   90.00
#
_symmetry.space_group_name_H-M   'P 1'
#
loop_
_entity.id
_entity.type
_entity.pdbx_description
1 polymer ?
#
loop_
_entity_poly.entity_id
_entity_poly.type
_entity_poly.pdbx_seq_one_letter_code
_entity_poly.pdbx_strand_id
1 'polypeptide(L)'
;MIDAQTQAQTQGRAWLIALAVALLVVLAALTPATVRRLRRRRRLSAMMRAPNPAALGWSEVCDTANDYRIEVPHSETARAFAARLGAIYRMPAEPVAALLGALEREQFARRGAGETRADERAELVEHVRAIIRAISAQASTADDRRAVFLPLSLLAGLPLLSGE
;
A
#
# COMPACT_ATOMS: atom_id res chain seq x y z
N MET A 1 39.58 -10.29 39.74
CA MET A 1 39.91 -9.23 38.75
C MET A 1 39.68 -9.68 37.31
N ILE A 2 39.86 -10.97 36.98
CA ILE A 2 39.58 -11.54 35.65
C ILE A 2 38.07 -11.53 35.30
N ASP A 3 37.19 -11.74 36.29
CA ASP A 3 35.73 -11.83 36.07
C ASP A 3 35.07 -10.51 35.63
N ALA A 4 35.59 -9.37 36.09
CA ALA A 4 35.07 -8.05 35.71
C ALA A 4 35.41 -7.69 34.25
N GLN A 5 36.57 -8.13 33.77
CA GLN A 5 37.02 -7.90 32.39
C GLN A 5 36.21 -8.74 31.39
N THR A 6 35.89 -10.01 31.73
CA THR A 6 35.03 -10.86 30.90
C THR A 6 33.60 -10.33 30.84
N GLN A 7 33.01 -9.92 31.96
CA GLN A 7 31.66 -9.34 31.98
C GLN A 7 31.53 -8.06 31.14
N ALA A 8 32.52 -7.14 31.23
CA ALA A 8 32.54 -5.92 30.42
C ALA A 8 32.63 -6.22 28.91
N GLN A 9 33.41 -7.23 28.51
CA GLN A 9 33.49 -7.65 27.10
C GLN A 9 32.19 -8.30 26.60
N THR A 10 31.53 -9.12 27.42
CA THR A 10 30.25 -9.74 27.06
C THR A 10 29.15 -8.67 26.93
N GLN A 11 29.13 -7.69 27.82
CA GLN A 11 28.19 -6.58 27.80
C GLN A 11 28.37 -5.72 26.53
N GLY A 12 29.60 -5.35 26.17
CA GLY A 12 29.88 -4.60 24.94
C GLY A 12 29.46 -5.34 23.66
N ARG A 13 29.71 -6.65 23.59
CA ARG A 13 29.26 -7.49 22.46
C ARG A 13 27.74 -7.58 22.38
N ALA A 14 27.05 -7.72 23.51
CA ALA A 14 25.59 -7.78 23.55
C ALA A 14 24.96 -6.49 23.03
N TRP A 15 25.49 -5.32 23.41
CA TRP A 15 25.00 -4.02 22.91
C TRP A 15 25.22 -3.85 21.40
N LEU A 16 26.38 -4.28 20.88
CA LEU A 16 26.65 -4.24 19.44
C LEU A 16 25.71 -5.16 18.65
N ILE A 17 25.43 -6.36 19.16
CA ILE A 17 24.47 -7.29 18.54
C ILE A 17 23.07 -6.70 18.58
N ALA A 18 22.63 -6.14 19.71
CA ALA A 18 21.33 -5.51 19.84
C ALA A 18 21.16 -4.33 18.87
N LEU A 19 22.18 -3.50 18.71
CA LEU A 19 22.18 -2.39 17.75
C LEU A 19 22.11 -2.90 16.30
N ALA A 20 22.88 -3.94 15.96
CA ALA A 20 22.87 -4.53 14.62
C ALA A 20 21.51 -5.14 14.28
N VAL A 21 20.88 -5.85 15.23
CA VAL A 21 19.52 -6.41 15.06
C VAL A 21 18.49 -5.29 14.92
N ALA A 22 18.55 -4.24 15.75
CA ALA A 22 17.65 -3.11 15.64
C ALA A 22 17.76 -2.41 14.27
N LEU A 23 18.99 -2.21 13.78
CA LEU A 23 19.23 -1.63 12.47
C LEU A 23 18.69 -2.52 11.35
N LEU A 24 18.89 -3.84 11.44
CA LEU A 24 18.38 -4.81 10.47
C LEU A 24 16.83 -4.78 10.43
N VAL A 25 16.18 -4.73 11.59
CA VAL A 25 14.71 -4.63 11.68
C VAL A 25 14.21 -3.33 11.08
N VAL A 26 14.87 -2.20 11.37
CA VAL A 26 14.52 -0.90 10.79
C VAL A 26 14.68 -0.92 9.27
N LEU A 27 15.79 -1.45 8.75
CA LEU A 27 16.00 -1.60 7.31
C LEU A 27 14.97 -2.54 6.67
N ALA A 28 14.69 -3.68 7.29
CA ALA A 28 13.68 -4.62 6.83
C ALA A 28 12.27 -4.01 6.83
N ALA A 29 11.93 -3.16 7.80
CA ALA A 29 10.65 -2.46 7.87
C ALA A 29 10.57 -1.25 6.90
N LEU A 30 11.69 -0.57 6.65
CA LEU A 30 11.79 0.50 5.66
C LEU A 30 11.61 -0.03 4.23
N THR A 31 12.07 -1.25 3.96
CA THR A 31 12.04 -1.87 2.62
C THR A 31 10.63 -1.97 2.02
N PRO A 32 9.60 -2.55 2.68
CA PRO A 32 8.26 -2.65 2.11
C PRO A 32 7.60 -1.27 1.92
N ALA A 33 7.73 -0.36 2.88
CA ALA A 33 7.11 0.96 2.79
C ALA A 33 7.72 1.83 1.68
N THR A 34 9.05 1.82 1.53
CA THR A 34 9.75 2.58 0.49
C THR A 34 9.53 2.00 -0.90
N VAL A 35 9.59 0.67 -1.05
CA VAL A 35 9.31 -0.01 -2.33
C VAL A 35 7.86 0.22 -2.75
N ARG A 36 6.89 0.13 -1.83
CA ARG A 36 5.47 0.46 -2.10
C ARG A 36 5.31 1.89 -2.58
N ARG A 37 5.94 2.85 -1.89
CA ARG A 37 5.84 4.28 -2.25
C ARG A 37 6.48 4.58 -3.61
N LEU A 38 7.60 3.94 -3.94
CA LEU A 38 8.31 4.13 -5.20
C LEU A 38 7.59 3.44 -6.37
N ARG A 39 7.08 2.23 -6.18
CA ARG A 39 6.24 1.53 -7.19
C ARG A 39 4.99 2.36 -7.49
N ARG A 40 4.31 2.85 -6.46
CA ARG A 40 3.13 3.70 -6.60
C ARG A 40 3.43 4.99 -7.36
N ARG A 41 4.55 5.67 -7.04
CA ARG A 41 5.00 6.86 -7.80
C ARG A 41 5.28 6.53 -9.26
N ARG A 42 6.01 5.44 -9.53
CA ARG A 42 6.35 5.02 -10.90
C ARG A 42 5.10 4.69 -11.72
N ARG A 43 4.12 4.00 -11.13
CA ARG A 43 2.86 3.62 -11.81
C ARG A 43 1.97 4.82 -12.10
N LEU A 44 1.83 5.76 -11.16
CA LEU A 44 1.11 7.02 -11.40
C LEU A 44 1.81 7.90 -12.45
N SER A 45 3.15 7.92 -12.46
CA SER A 45 3.91 8.57 -13.54
C SER A 45 3.75 7.87 -14.88
N ALA A 46 3.54 6.55 -14.90
CA ALA A 46 3.30 5.80 -16.13
C ALA A 46 1.93 6.13 -16.75
N MET A 47 0.90 6.45 -15.95
CA MET A 47 -0.41 6.90 -16.47
C MET A 47 -0.28 8.15 -17.35
N MET A 48 0.67 9.04 -17.07
CA MET A 48 0.90 10.25 -17.88
C MET A 48 1.38 9.93 -19.30
N ARG A 49 1.92 8.72 -19.54
CA ARG A 49 2.48 8.31 -20.83
C ARG A 49 1.78 7.08 -21.42
N ALA A 50 0.86 6.47 -20.69
CA ALA A 50 0.20 5.23 -21.10
C ALA A 50 -0.79 5.49 -22.24
N PRO A 51 -0.94 4.57 -23.21
CA PRO A 51 -1.98 4.70 -24.22
C PRO A 51 -3.39 4.71 -23.62
N ASN A 52 -3.61 3.91 -22.56
CA ASN A 52 -4.87 3.75 -21.86
C ASN A 52 -4.68 4.12 -20.37
N PRO A 53 -4.63 5.42 -20.03
CA PRO A 53 -4.39 5.88 -18.66
C PRO A 53 -5.46 5.42 -17.67
N ALA A 54 -6.73 5.38 -18.04
CA ALA A 54 -7.83 4.98 -17.15
C ALA A 54 -7.81 3.47 -16.87
N ALA A 55 -7.51 2.63 -17.87
CA ALA A 55 -7.29 1.19 -17.68
C ALA A 55 -6.15 0.90 -16.69
N LEU A 56 -5.03 1.61 -16.83
CA LEU A 56 -3.91 1.49 -15.88
C LEU A 56 -4.31 1.98 -14.48
N GLY A 57 -5.01 3.12 -14.39
CA GLY A 57 -5.51 3.65 -13.12
C GLY A 57 -6.49 2.71 -12.43
N TRP A 58 -7.40 2.10 -13.18
CA TRP A 58 -8.37 1.12 -12.68
C TRP A 58 -7.69 -0.14 -12.15
N SER A 59 -6.69 -0.66 -12.87
CA SER A 59 -5.91 -1.82 -12.41
C SER A 59 -5.23 -1.54 -11.07
N GLU A 60 -4.68 -0.34 -10.88
CA GLU A 60 -4.05 0.06 -9.61
C GLU A 60 -5.07 0.15 -8.46
N VAL A 61 -6.30 0.61 -8.74
CA VAL A 61 -7.39 0.62 -7.74
C VAL A 61 -7.78 -0.81 -7.34
N CYS A 62 -7.91 -1.73 -8.30
CA CYS A 62 -8.20 -3.14 -8.02
C CYS A 62 -7.07 -3.82 -7.24
N ASP A 63 -5.81 -3.62 -7.64
CA ASP A 63 -4.63 -4.12 -6.92
C ASP A 63 -4.63 -3.60 -5.47
N THR A 64 -4.91 -2.30 -5.29
CA THR A 64 -4.99 -1.71 -3.95
C THR A 64 -6.16 -2.26 -3.14
N ALA A 65 -7.33 -2.44 -3.75
CA ALA A 65 -8.48 -3.04 -3.08
C ALA A 65 -8.15 -4.46 -2.58
N ASN A 66 -7.53 -5.28 -3.42
CA ASN A 66 -7.07 -6.62 -3.05
C ASN A 66 -6.02 -6.60 -1.91
N ASP A 67 -5.05 -5.68 -1.96
CA ASP A 67 -4.05 -5.50 -0.90
C ASP A 67 -4.70 -5.21 0.47
N TYR A 68 -5.84 -4.52 0.49
CA TYR A 68 -6.62 -4.21 1.69
C TYR A 68 -7.77 -5.18 1.95
N ARG A 69 -7.73 -6.38 1.34
CA ARG A 69 -8.74 -7.45 1.50
C ARG A 69 -10.16 -7.06 1.08
N ILE A 70 -10.29 -6.06 0.23
CA ILE A 70 -11.53 -5.78 -0.49
C ILE A 70 -11.49 -6.65 -1.74
N GLU A 71 -12.09 -7.84 -1.67
CA GLU A 71 -12.07 -8.79 -2.78
C GLU A 71 -12.66 -8.19 -4.05
N VAL A 72 -11.98 -8.43 -5.17
CA VAL A 72 -12.43 -8.13 -6.54
C VAL A 72 -12.62 -9.44 -7.31
N PRO A 73 -13.82 -10.04 -7.28
CA PRO A 73 -14.11 -11.26 -8.02
C PRO A 73 -13.82 -11.11 -9.52
N HIS A 74 -13.19 -12.10 -10.14
CA HIS A 74 -12.83 -12.05 -11.57
C HIS A 74 -14.04 -12.00 -12.51
N SER A 75 -15.20 -12.48 -12.05
CA SER A 75 -16.47 -12.40 -12.79
C SER A 75 -17.20 -11.06 -12.64
N GLU A 76 -16.68 -10.17 -11.79
CA GLU A 76 -17.33 -8.89 -11.54
C GLU A 76 -16.97 -7.85 -12.60
N THR A 77 -18.00 -7.15 -13.09
CA THR A 77 -17.81 -6.06 -14.05
C THR A 77 -17.25 -4.81 -13.37
N ALA A 78 -16.50 -3.98 -14.11
CA ALA A 78 -15.96 -2.74 -13.58
C ALA A 78 -17.05 -1.83 -12.97
N ARG A 79 -18.24 -1.81 -13.58
CA ARG A 79 -19.38 -1.03 -13.10
C ARG A 79 -19.95 -1.56 -11.78
N ALA A 80 -20.07 -2.89 -11.65
CA ALA A 80 -20.52 -3.51 -10.40
C ALA A 80 -19.52 -3.25 -9.27
N PHE A 81 -18.22 -3.39 -9.56
CA PHE A 81 -17.18 -3.10 -8.58
C PHE A 81 -17.16 -1.62 -8.18
N ALA A 82 -17.29 -0.70 -9.14
CA ALA A 82 -17.38 0.74 -8.87
C ALA A 82 -18.58 1.10 -7.96
N ALA A 83 -19.75 0.50 -8.21
CA ALA A 83 -20.93 0.69 -7.39
C ALA A 83 -20.72 0.19 -5.96
N ARG A 84 -20.13 -1.01 -5.80
CA ARG A 84 -19.77 -1.54 -4.48
C ARG A 84 -18.75 -0.65 -3.78
N LEU A 85 -17.71 -0.22 -4.49
CA LEU A 85 -16.65 0.63 -3.96
C LEU A 85 -17.22 1.98 -3.48
N GLY A 86 -18.11 2.59 -4.27
CA GLY A 86 -18.80 3.84 -3.91
C GLY A 86 -19.75 3.72 -2.71
N ALA A 87 -20.28 2.53 -2.43
CA ALA A 87 -21.11 2.27 -1.26
C ALA A 87 -20.30 2.18 0.04
N ILE A 88 -18.97 2.08 -0.04
CA ILE A 88 -18.10 2.04 1.14
C ILE A 88 -18.06 3.42 1.81
N TYR A 89 -18.21 3.45 3.14
CA TYR A 89 -18.23 4.68 3.92
C TYR A 89 -16.99 5.56 3.66
N ARG A 90 -17.23 6.84 3.34
CA ARG A 90 -16.20 7.85 2.96
C ARG A 90 -15.44 7.58 1.66
N MET A 91 -15.92 6.69 0.79
CA MET A 91 -15.40 6.62 -0.58
C MET A 91 -15.80 7.88 -1.36
N PRO A 92 -14.88 8.52 -2.10
CA PRO A 92 -15.21 9.67 -2.91
C PRO A 92 -15.95 9.21 -4.18
N ALA A 93 -17.27 9.39 -4.21
CA ALA A 93 -18.14 8.89 -5.28
C ALA A 93 -17.84 9.52 -6.66
N GLU A 94 -17.55 10.82 -6.70
CA GLU A 94 -17.24 11.52 -7.95
C GLU A 94 -15.95 10.98 -8.60
N PRO A 95 -14.82 10.85 -7.90
CA PRO A 95 -13.62 10.22 -8.47
C PRO A 95 -13.81 8.79 -8.96
N VAL A 96 -14.62 7.99 -8.26
CA VAL A 96 -14.94 6.61 -8.70
C VAL A 96 -15.74 6.64 -10.00
N ALA A 97 -16.76 7.48 -10.08
CA ALA A 97 -17.58 7.62 -11.28
C ALA A 97 -16.79 8.20 -12.47
N ALA A 98 -15.95 9.21 -12.24
CA ALA A 98 -15.09 9.81 -13.25
C ALA A 98 -14.09 8.80 -13.83
N LEU A 99 -13.45 8.01 -12.96
CA LEU A 99 -12.53 6.94 -13.39
C LEU A 99 -13.26 5.83 -14.16
N LEU A 100 -14.42 5.39 -13.70
CA LEU A 100 -15.23 4.39 -14.41
C LEU A 100 -15.64 4.91 -15.79
N GLY A 101 -16.10 6.15 -15.89
CA GLY A 101 -16.49 6.75 -17.17
C GLY A 101 -15.32 6.86 -18.15
N ALA A 102 -14.14 7.25 -17.66
CA ALA A 102 -12.94 7.27 -18.48
C ALA A 102 -12.50 5.87 -18.92
N LEU A 103 -12.59 4.89 -18.02
CA LEU A 103 -12.33 3.49 -18.35
C LEU A 103 -13.29 3.02 -19.45
N GLU A 104 -14.60 3.19 -19.26
CA GLU A 104 -15.63 2.86 -20.26
C GLU A 104 -15.36 3.52 -21.61
N ARG A 105 -14.99 4.81 -21.62
CA ARG A 105 -14.56 5.48 -22.86
C ARG A 105 -13.38 4.79 -23.52
N GLU A 106 -12.36 4.37 -22.79
CA GLU A 106 -11.21 3.67 -23.36
C GLU A 106 -11.57 2.30 -23.95
N GLN A 107 -12.43 1.52 -23.30
CA GLN A 107 -12.82 0.17 -23.78
C GLN A 107 -13.77 0.24 -24.98
N PHE A 108 -14.66 1.23 -25.02
CA PHE A 108 -15.66 1.38 -26.08
C PHE A 108 -15.25 2.39 -27.17
N ALA A 109 -14.14 3.12 -26.98
CA ALA A 109 -13.60 3.99 -28.00
C ALA A 109 -13.24 3.18 -29.25
N ARG A 110 -13.62 3.72 -30.41
CA ARG A 110 -13.10 3.21 -31.69
C ARG A 110 -11.59 3.38 -31.69
N ARG A 111 -10.85 2.37 -32.17
CA ARG A 111 -9.40 2.41 -32.32
C ARG A 111 -9.01 3.69 -33.09
N GLY A 112 -8.28 4.61 -32.44
CA GLY A 112 -7.91 5.91 -33.02
C GLY A 112 -8.82 7.10 -32.67
N ALA A 113 -9.81 6.94 -31.79
CA ALA A 113 -10.41 8.09 -31.11
C ALA A 113 -9.30 8.80 -30.32
N GLY A 114 -9.18 10.11 -30.49
CA GLY A 114 -8.01 10.92 -30.15
C GLY A 114 -7.36 10.65 -28.79
N GLU A 115 -6.07 10.95 -28.72
CA GLU A 115 -5.25 10.75 -27.52
C GLU A 115 -5.78 11.58 -26.33
N THR A 116 -5.90 10.95 -25.16
CA THR A 116 -6.32 11.64 -23.92
C THR A 116 -5.39 12.83 -23.65
N ARG A 117 -5.97 14.02 -23.43
CA ARG A 117 -5.19 15.24 -23.21
C ARG A 117 -4.37 15.18 -21.92
N ALA A 118 -3.29 15.96 -21.85
CA ALA A 118 -2.43 16.01 -20.67
C ALA A 118 -3.17 16.40 -19.39
N ASP A 119 -4.09 17.37 -19.47
CA ASP A 119 -4.88 17.84 -18.33
C ASP A 119 -5.85 16.75 -17.83
N GLU A 120 -6.55 16.09 -18.76
CA GLU A 120 -7.44 14.95 -18.46
C GLU A 120 -6.66 13.80 -17.81
N ARG A 121 -5.41 13.55 -18.23
CA ARG A 121 -4.53 12.55 -17.59
C ARG A 121 -4.17 12.95 -16.17
N ALA A 122 -3.86 14.22 -15.93
CA ALA A 122 -3.52 14.71 -14.59
C ALA A 122 -4.72 14.61 -13.62
N GLU A 123 -5.90 14.95 -14.11
CA GLU A 123 -7.16 14.81 -13.37
C GLU A 123 -7.46 13.35 -13.02
N LEU A 124 -7.32 12.43 -13.98
CA LEU A 124 -7.45 10.99 -13.74
C LEU A 124 -6.48 10.47 -12.69
N VAL A 125 -5.23 10.95 -12.70
CA VAL A 125 -4.23 10.60 -11.68
C VAL A 125 -4.68 11.08 -10.29
N GLU A 126 -5.27 12.27 -10.18
CA GLU A 126 -5.80 12.77 -8.90
C GLU A 126 -7.02 11.99 -8.42
N HIS A 127 -7.93 11.58 -9.31
CA HIS A 127 -9.04 10.71 -8.97
C HIS A 127 -8.56 9.36 -8.42
N VAL A 128 -7.61 8.70 -9.11
CA VAL A 128 -7.01 7.44 -8.63
C VAL A 128 -6.32 7.63 -7.28
N ARG A 129 -5.60 8.75 -7.08
CA ARG A 129 -4.99 9.07 -5.79
C ARG A 129 -6.03 9.23 -4.68
N ALA A 130 -7.15 9.90 -4.96
CA ALA A 130 -8.24 10.10 -4.02
C ALA A 130 -8.88 8.76 -3.59
N ILE A 131 -9.18 7.88 -4.55
CA ILE A 131 -9.74 6.55 -4.30
C ILE A 131 -8.79 5.72 -3.44
N ILE A 132 -7.51 5.61 -3.83
CA ILE A 132 -6.54 4.82 -3.06
C ILE A 132 -6.35 5.40 -1.65
N ARG A 133 -6.32 6.73 -1.50
CA ARG A 133 -6.26 7.36 -0.17
C ARG A 133 -7.46 6.94 0.69
N ALA A 134 -8.66 6.95 0.12
CA ALA A 134 -9.87 6.53 0.83
C ALA A 134 -9.82 5.05 1.24
N ILE A 135 -9.38 4.15 0.34
CA ILE A 135 -9.19 2.72 0.65
C ILE A 135 -8.19 2.57 1.80
N SER A 136 -7.02 3.22 1.73
CA SER A 136 -5.98 3.12 2.76
C SER A 136 -6.41 3.71 4.11
N ALA A 137 -7.20 4.79 4.11
CA ALA A 137 -7.68 5.43 5.32
C ALA A 137 -8.63 4.50 6.10
N GLN A 138 -9.43 3.70 5.39
CA GLN A 138 -10.31 2.73 6.02
C GLN A 138 -9.54 1.57 6.66
N ALA A 139 -8.55 1.02 5.96
CA ALA A 139 -7.71 -0.04 6.50
C ALA A 139 -6.89 0.40 7.74
N SER A 140 -6.50 1.67 7.79
CA SER A 140 -5.79 2.23 8.95
C SER A 140 -6.61 2.23 10.26
N THR A 141 -7.93 2.01 10.16
CA THR A 141 -8.84 1.98 11.30
C THR A 141 -9.11 0.54 11.79
N ALA A 142 -8.95 -0.49 10.94
CA ALA A 142 -9.51 -1.81 11.23
C ALA A 142 -8.54 -2.86 11.81
N ASP A 143 -7.27 -2.99 11.37
CA ASP A 143 -6.37 -4.04 11.92
C ASP A 143 -4.85 -3.79 11.78
N ASP A 144 -4.41 -2.84 10.95
CA ASP A 144 -3.04 -2.87 10.40
C ASP A 144 -1.96 -2.12 11.22
N ARG A 145 -2.37 -1.32 12.22
CA ARG A 145 -1.41 -0.63 13.10
C ARG A 145 -0.71 -1.57 14.08
N ARG A 146 -1.27 -2.76 14.34
CA ARG A 146 -0.67 -3.74 15.26
C ARG A 146 0.41 -4.58 14.59
N ALA A 147 0.21 -4.98 13.34
CA ALA A 147 1.15 -5.86 12.63
C ALA A 147 2.43 -5.15 12.14
N VAL A 148 2.35 -3.84 11.86
CA VAL A 148 3.52 -3.05 11.43
C VAL A 148 4.40 -2.62 12.61
N PHE A 149 3.85 -2.52 13.84
CA PHE A 149 4.57 -2.02 15.01
C PHE A 149 4.88 -3.06 16.09
N LEU A 150 4.20 -4.21 16.13
CA LEU A 150 4.51 -5.28 17.08
C LEU A 150 4.64 -6.63 16.37
N PRO A 151 5.87 -7.06 16.00
CA PRO A 151 6.10 -8.48 15.79
C PRO A 151 5.88 -9.18 17.14
N LEU A 152 4.71 -9.79 17.30
CA LEU A 152 4.33 -10.64 18.45
C LEU A 152 5.34 -11.77 18.73
N SER A 153 6.22 -12.07 17.78
CA SER A 153 7.37 -12.96 17.90
C SER A 153 8.47 -12.46 18.86
N LEU A 154 8.50 -11.18 19.24
CA LEU A 154 9.41 -10.67 20.27
C LEU A 154 8.90 -10.88 21.71
N LEU A 155 7.58 -11.08 21.90
CA LEU A 155 7.00 -11.35 23.20
C LEU A 155 7.04 -12.84 23.57
N ALA A 156 7.10 -13.73 22.57
CA ALA A 156 7.15 -15.18 22.79
C ALA A 156 8.53 -15.71 23.24
N GLY A 157 9.57 -14.85 23.21
CA GLY A 157 10.95 -15.23 23.55
C GLY A 157 11.52 -14.54 24.80
N LEU A 158 10.71 -13.81 25.57
CA LEU A 158 11.14 -13.14 26.79
C LEU A 158 10.96 -14.07 28.01
N PRO A 159 12.04 -14.63 28.59
CA PRO A 159 11.99 -15.27 29.89
C PRO A 159 11.98 -14.18 30.97
N LEU A 160 10.91 -13.40 31.03
CA LEU A 160 10.60 -12.57 32.19
C LEU A 160 9.28 -13.09 32.72
N LEU A 161 9.30 -13.56 33.97
CA LEU A 161 8.23 -14.23 34.74
C LEU A 161 8.21 -15.78 34.66
N SER A 162 9.35 -16.42 34.89
CA SER A 162 9.37 -17.66 35.69
C SER A 162 10.12 -17.36 36.98
N GLY A 163 9.44 -16.72 37.92
CA GLY A 163 9.76 -16.93 39.33
C GLY A 163 9.42 -18.38 39.68
N GLU A 164 10.38 -19.08 40.26
CA GLU A 164 10.36 -19.67 41.60
C GLU A 164 11.83 -19.93 41.98
#